data_AF-R5DWH6-F1
#
_entry.id   AF-R5DWH6-F1
#
_cell.length_a   1.000
_cell.length_b   1.000
_cell.length_c   1.000
_cell.angle_alpha   90.00
_cell.angle_beta   90.00
_cell.angle_gamma   90.00
#
_symmetry.space_group_name_H-M   'P 1'
#
loop_
_entity.id
_entity.type
_entity.pdbx_description
1 polymer ?
#
loop_
_entity_poly.entity_id
_entity_poly.type
_entity_poly.pdbx_seq_one_letter_code
_entity_poly.pdbx_strand_id
1 'polypeptide(L)'
;MNMFEILNTKYDTLKEVNKIAYLYNNIIIKEVGYSFNNEYSVEKLFETKVLPHWKQRRSYLTCQEIKNDLEIATTSLGEIPNNIIILLEYYENIMFFIYAKIFRNDSFIFPNDFTLMFQNLDILIENLNYEIKLFGEEEKIILLPKKPEAIAVAEISSEETALAILMYNHHSMKGNITGKRKLLYQISLEFETLLKQPHKNYNDFFEKTNGLLNNLHIRHDNKTKEGNKNNIINIGDKELENLYDEVYQLLLFCVLIRENLDRKKRVSEFLESIKENQCKD
;
A
#
# COMPACT_ATOMS: atom_id res chain seq x y z
N MET A 1 -31.43 -14.71 4.84
CA MET A 1 -29.97 -14.80 4.64
C MET A 1 -29.71 -15.85 3.59
N ASN A 2 -29.09 -15.50 2.46
CA ASN A 2 -28.79 -16.45 1.38
C ASN A 2 -27.46 -17.20 1.65
N MET A 3 -27.15 -18.23 0.86
CA MET A 3 -25.94 -19.05 1.04
C MET A 3 -24.65 -18.21 1.02
N PHE A 4 -24.56 -17.19 0.17
CA PHE A 4 -23.39 -16.32 0.06
C PHE A 4 -23.24 -15.38 1.27
N GLU A 5 -24.36 -14.85 1.78
CA GLU A 5 -24.37 -14.06 3.00
C GLU A 5 -23.91 -14.91 4.19
N ILE A 6 -24.35 -16.17 4.29
CA ILE A 6 -23.90 -17.12 5.32
C ILE A 6 -22.39 -17.37 5.22
N LEU A 7 -21.88 -17.62 4.01
CA LEU A 7 -20.45 -17.85 3.80
C LEU A 7 -19.63 -16.61 4.18
N ASN A 8 -20.11 -15.42 3.82
CA ASN A 8 -19.43 -14.16 4.15
C ASN A 8 -19.40 -13.91 5.67
N THR A 9 -20.50 -14.19 6.39
CA THR A 9 -20.52 -14.07 7.87
C THR A 9 -19.59 -15.04 8.59
N LYS A 10 -19.14 -16.11 7.92
CA LYS A 10 -18.22 -17.11 8.47
C LYS A 10 -16.76 -16.89 8.05
N TYR A 11 -16.50 -15.86 7.26
CA TYR A 11 -15.14 -15.55 6.81
C TYR A 11 -14.26 -15.22 8.01
N ASP A 12 -13.14 -15.92 8.12
CA ASP A 12 -12.19 -15.81 9.21
C ASP A 12 -10.81 -15.59 8.61
N THR A 13 -10.32 -14.36 8.73
CA THR A 13 -9.04 -13.92 8.19
C THR A 13 -7.89 -14.82 8.64
N LEU A 14 -7.89 -15.27 9.90
CA LEU A 14 -6.80 -16.10 10.41
C LEU A 14 -6.85 -17.51 9.83
N LYS A 15 -8.05 -18.07 9.66
CA LYS A 15 -8.21 -19.36 8.97
C LYS A 15 -7.75 -19.27 7.52
N GLU A 16 -8.05 -18.19 6.82
CA GLU A 16 -7.61 -18.05 5.42
C GLU A 16 -6.12 -17.79 5.28
N VAL A 17 -5.50 -17.02 6.18
CA VAL A 17 -4.04 -16.89 6.24
C VAL A 17 -3.39 -18.27 6.43
N ASN A 18 -3.90 -19.09 7.34
CA ASN A 18 -3.37 -20.44 7.59
C ASN A 18 -3.56 -21.36 6.38
N LYS A 19 -4.70 -21.28 5.68
CA LYS A 19 -4.98 -22.06 4.48
C LYS A 19 -4.04 -21.67 3.33
N ILE A 20 -3.81 -20.36 3.13
CA ILE A 20 -2.88 -19.80 2.15
C ILE A 20 -1.45 -20.24 2.46
N ALA A 21 -1.01 -20.14 3.72
CA ALA A 21 0.31 -20.61 4.14
C ALA A 21 0.46 -22.13 3.94
N TYR A 22 -0.57 -22.92 4.25
CA TYR A 22 -0.56 -24.36 3.97
C TYR A 22 -0.44 -24.62 2.47
N LEU A 23 -1.25 -23.98 1.63
CA LEU A 23 -1.22 -24.14 0.19
C LEU A 23 0.16 -23.79 -0.39
N TYR A 24 0.69 -22.61 -0.05
CA TYR A 24 2.01 -22.14 -0.48
C TYR A 24 3.13 -23.15 -0.23
N ASN A 25 3.15 -23.75 0.97
CA ASN A 25 4.18 -24.70 1.38
C ASN A 25 4.04 -26.09 0.75
N ASN A 26 2.85 -26.44 0.24
CA ASN A 26 2.57 -27.77 -0.33
C ASN A 26 2.51 -27.77 -1.87
N ILE A 27 2.59 -26.62 -2.53
CA ILE A 27 2.67 -26.56 -3.99
C ILE A 27 4.02 -27.15 -4.46
N ILE A 28 3.93 -28.15 -5.34
CA ILE A 28 5.07 -28.76 -6.02
C ILE A 28 4.97 -28.50 -7.52
N ILE A 29 6.00 -27.86 -8.07
CA ILE A 29 6.15 -27.54 -9.49
C ILE A 29 7.19 -28.49 -10.09
N LYS A 30 6.87 -29.13 -11.20
CA LYS A 30 7.76 -30.11 -11.84
C LYS A 30 8.50 -29.50 -13.01
N GLU A 31 9.81 -29.68 -13.08
CA GLU A 31 10.61 -29.37 -14.26
C GLU A 31 10.92 -30.67 -15.00
N VAL A 32 10.38 -30.80 -16.21
CA VAL A 32 10.49 -31.98 -17.06
C VAL A 32 11.40 -31.67 -18.23
N GLY A 33 12.50 -32.42 -18.33
CA GLY A 33 13.38 -32.44 -19.49
C GLY A 33 13.58 -33.85 -20.02
N TYR A 34 14.28 -33.97 -21.15
CA TYR A 34 14.57 -35.27 -21.77
C TYR A 34 15.32 -36.26 -20.86
N SER A 35 16.03 -35.79 -19.83
CA SER A 35 16.89 -36.63 -18.97
C SER A 35 16.81 -36.29 -17.48
N PHE A 36 15.90 -35.40 -17.08
CA PHE A 36 15.72 -35.02 -15.69
C PHE A 36 14.25 -34.71 -15.39
N ASN A 37 13.86 -35.00 -14.15
CA ASN A 37 12.55 -34.70 -13.61
C ASN A 37 12.77 -34.17 -12.20
N ASN A 38 12.81 -32.85 -12.07
CA ASN A 38 13.04 -32.18 -10.79
C ASN A 38 11.70 -31.72 -10.22
N GLU A 39 11.56 -31.80 -8.90
CA GLU A 39 10.42 -31.25 -8.19
C GLU A 39 10.90 -30.07 -7.33
N TYR A 40 10.20 -28.94 -7.46
CA TYR A 40 10.50 -27.71 -6.75
C TYR A 40 9.32 -27.31 -5.88
N SER A 41 9.58 -26.90 -4.64
CA SER A 41 8.65 -26.01 -3.95
C SER A 41 8.65 -24.64 -4.63
N VAL A 42 7.61 -23.84 -4.38
CA VAL A 42 7.49 -22.46 -4.89
C VAL A 42 8.76 -21.66 -4.56
N GLU A 43 9.18 -21.65 -3.29
CA GLU A 43 10.38 -20.93 -2.86
C GLU A 43 11.65 -21.46 -3.52
N LYS A 44 11.80 -22.78 -3.67
CA LYS A 44 13.02 -23.33 -4.27
C LYS A 44 13.11 -23.01 -5.76
N LEU A 45 11.99 -22.99 -6.47
CA LEU A 45 11.95 -22.55 -7.85
C LEU A 45 12.34 -21.07 -7.97
N PHE A 46 11.76 -20.21 -7.13
CA PHE A 46 12.10 -18.79 -7.11
C PHE A 46 13.59 -18.57 -6.79
N GLU A 47 14.09 -19.18 -5.72
CA GLU A 47 15.48 -19.05 -5.29
C GLU A 47 16.48 -19.46 -6.38
N THR A 48 16.16 -20.51 -7.14
CA THR A 48 17.08 -21.05 -8.16
C THR A 48 16.98 -20.36 -9.52
N LYS A 49 15.78 -19.92 -9.92
CA LYS A 49 15.53 -19.43 -11.29
C LYS A 49 15.23 -17.93 -11.37
N VAL A 50 14.69 -17.33 -10.31
CA VAL A 50 14.24 -15.92 -10.32
C VAL A 50 15.13 -15.03 -9.46
N LEU A 51 15.35 -15.41 -8.20
CA LEU A 51 16.07 -14.64 -7.21
C LEU A 51 17.43 -14.12 -7.71
N PRO A 52 18.30 -14.90 -8.38
CA PRO A 52 19.63 -14.43 -8.80
C PRO A 52 19.62 -13.20 -9.71
N HIS A 53 18.50 -12.95 -10.39
CA HIS A 53 18.32 -11.83 -11.31
C HIS A 53 17.19 -10.89 -10.89
N TRP A 54 16.63 -11.08 -9.69
CA TRP A 54 15.57 -10.24 -9.18
C TRP A 54 16.12 -8.89 -8.72
N LYS A 55 15.59 -7.77 -9.25
CA LYS A 55 16.15 -6.43 -8.95
C LYS A 55 16.13 -6.09 -7.46
N GLN A 56 15.15 -6.60 -6.70
CA GLN A 56 15.05 -6.39 -5.26
C GLN A 56 15.82 -7.42 -4.41
N ARG A 57 16.58 -8.34 -5.01
CA ARG A 57 17.35 -9.36 -4.27
C ARG A 57 18.31 -8.76 -3.24
N ARG A 58 18.87 -7.58 -3.52
CA ARG A 58 19.98 -7.01 -2.74
C ARG A 58 21.12 -8.04 -2.60
N SER A 59 21.54 -8.35 -1.38
CA SER A 59 22.58 -9.33 -1.06
C SER A 59 22.03 -10.72 -0.68
N TYR A 60 20.72 -10.91 -0.64
CA TYR A 60 20.11 -12.16 -0.16
C TYR A 60 20.41 -13.32 -1.12
N LEU A 61 20.92 -14.43 -0.60
CA LEU A 61 21.25 -15.62 -1.37
C LEU A 61 20.10 -16.61 -1.43
N THR A 62 19.26 -16.65 -0.39
CA THR A 62 18.20 -17.65 -0.20
C THR A 62 16.89 -17.01 0.24
N CYS A 63 15.78 -17.71 -0.02
CA CYS A 63 14.46 -17.31 0.50
C CYS A 63 14.43 -17.34 2.04
N GLN A 64 15.23 -18.20 2.67
CA GLN A 64 15.31 -18.28 4.11
C GLN A 64 15.94 -17.02 4.73
N GLU A 65 16.99 -16.47 4.12
CA GLU A 65 17.57 -15.20 4.58
C GLU A 65 16.56 -14.05 4.49
N ILE A 66 15.80 -13.98 3.40
CA ILE A 66 14.74 -12.97 3.22
C ILE A 66 13.68 -13.11 4.32
N LYS A 67 13.17 -14.33 4.57
CA LYS A 67 12.16 -14.57 5.61
C LYS A 67 12.66 -14.21 7.01
N ASN A 68 13.92 -14.51 7.32
CA ASN A 68 14.53 -14.19 8.61
C ASN A 68 14.55 -12.67 8.85
N ASP A 69 15.02 -11.89 7.87
CA ASP A 69 15.11 -10.43 7.98
C ASP A 69 13.73 -9.75 7.94
N LEU A 70 12.74 -10.37 7.29
CA LEU A 70 11.35 -9.91 7.29
C LEU A 70 10.58 -10.33 8.56
N GLU A 71 11.20 -11.06 9.48
CA GLU A 71 10.54 -11.64 10.66
C GLU A 71 9.29 -12.47 10.30
N ILE A 72 9.28 -13.05 9.09
CA ILE A 72 8.28 -14.03 8.69
C ILE A 72 8.67 -15.32 9.40
N ALA A 73 8.11 -15.52 10.60
CA ALA A 73 8.35 -16.73 11.36
C ALA A 73 8.15 -17.95 10.44
N THR A 74 9.12 -18.86 10.43
CA THR A 74 8.94 -20.22 9.89
C THR A 74 8.04 -21.00 10.85
N THR A 75 6.84 -20.49 11.11
CA THR A 75 5.97 -21.08 12.13
C THR A 75 5.28 -22.29 11.54
N SER A 76 5.69 -23.44 12.06
CA SER A 76 4.76 -24.50 12.45
C SER A 76 3.38 -23.91 12.77
N LEU A 77 2.41 -24.25 11.92
CA LEU A 77 0.96 -24.08 12.06
C LEU A 77 0.52 -23.63 13.47
N GLY A 78 0.40 -22.32 13.73
CA GLY A 78 -0.13 -21.85 15.02
C GLY A 78 0.07 -20.37 15.36
N GLU A 79 1.20 -19.79 14.99
CA GLU A 79 1.47 -18.37 15.24
C GLU A 79 1.52 -17.61 13.92
N ILE A 80 0.44 -16.86 13.66
CA ILE A 80 0.37 -15.90 12.55
C ILE A 80 1.51 -14.89 12.76
N PRO A 81 2.30 -14.55 11.72
CA PRO A 81 3.33 -13.53 11.84
C PRO A 81 2.76 -12.25 12.46
N ASN A 82 3.57 -11.53 13.25
CA ASN A 82 3.20 -10.22 13.81
C ASN A 82 2.73 -9.22 12.72
N ASN A 83 3.03 -9.49 11.44
CA ASN A 83 2.55 -8.73 10.31
C ASN A 83 2.11 -9.60 9.13
N ILE A 84 0.80 -9.89 9.06
CA ILE A 84 0.16 -10.60 7.95
C ILE A 84 0.46 -9.94 6.59
N ILE A 85 0.56 -8.61 6.54
CA ILE A 85 0.73 -7.89 5.27
C ILE A 85 2.11 -8.17 4.67
N ILE A 86 3.17 -8.23 5.48
CA ILE A 86 4.53 -8.60 5.02
C ILE A 86 4.54 -10.02 4.45
N LEU A 87 3.85 -10.96 5.10
CA LEU A 87 3.72 -12.33 4.62
C LEU A 87 3.04 -12.38 3.25
N LEU A 88 1.94 -11.66 3.10
CA LEU A 88 1.18 -11.63 1.84
C LEU A 88 1.98 -10.94 0.73
N GLU A 89 2.69 -9.84 1.03
CA GLU A 89 3.62 -9.22 0.09
C GLU A 89 4.71 -10.18 -0.38
N TYR A 90 5.30 -10.94 0.55
CA TYR A 90 6.31 -11.93 0.23
C TYR A 90 5.76 -13.02 -0.70
N TYR A 91 4.59 -13.58 -0.39
CA TYR A 91 3.93 -14.56 -1.25
C TYR A 91 3.59 -14.00 -2.62
N GLU A 92 3.00 -12.80 -2.68
CA GLU A 92 2.67 -12.13 -3.95
C GLU A 92 3.90 -11.89 -4.82
N ASN A 93 4.98 -11.35 -4.26
CA ASN A 93 6.21 -11.11 -5.01
C ASN A 93 6.76 -12.41 -5.59
N ILE A 94 6.88 -13.47 -4.79
CA ILE A 94 7.43 -14.74 -5.26
C ILE A 94 6.53 -15.36 -6.33
N MET A 95 5.25 -15.49 -6.05
CA MET A 95 4.28 -16.11 -6.95
C MET A 95 4.22 -15.36 -8.27
N PHE A 96 4.08 -14.02 -8.24
CA PHE A 96 3.99 -13.20 -9.44
C PHE A 96 5.24 -13.27 -10.30
N PHE A 97 6.45 -13.21 -9.72
CA PHE A 97 7.67 -13.24 -10.54
C PHE A 97 8.02 -14.64 -11.04
N ILE A 98 7.64 -15.72 -10.33
CA ILE A 98 7.61 -17.06 -10.94
C ILE A 98 6.65 -17.07 -12.13
N TYR A 99 5.44 -16.54 -11.94
CA TYR A 99 4.43 -16.53 -13.00
C TYR A 99 4.93 -15.77 -14.23
N ALA A 100 5.41 -14.54 -14.03
CA ALA A 100 5.86 -13.66 -15.10
C ALA A 100 7.09 -14.21 -15.86
N LYS A 101 8.02 -14.89 -15.17
CA LYS A 101 9.31 -15.31 -15.76
C LYS A 101 9.36 -16.79 -16.17
N ILE A 102 8.56 -17.67 -15.57
CA ILE A 102 8.69 -19.12 -15.72
C ILE A 102 7.41 -19.78 -16.25
N PHE A 103 6.22 -19.27 -15.93
CA PHE A 103 4.95 -19.97 -16.21
C PHE A 103 4.72 -20.36 -17.68
N ARG A 104 5.28 -19.58 -18.62
CA ARG A 104 5.18 -19.85 -20.06
C ARG A 104 6.24 -20.82 -20.60
N ASN A 105 7.11 -21.35 -19.75
CA ASN A 105 8.12 -22.32 -20.15
C ASN A 105 7.53 -23.73 -20.07
N ASP A 106 7.41 -24.38 -21.22
CA ASP A 106 6.83 -25.73 -21.38
C ASP A 106 7.60 -26.82 -20.61
N SER A 107 8.83 -26.54 -20.17
CA SER A 107 9.60 -27.45 -19.31
C SER A 107 9.05 -27.50 -17.88
N PHE A 108 8.16 -26.59 -17.48
CA PHE A 108 7.59 -26.54 -16.13
C PHE A 108 6.10 -26.86 -16.12
N ILE A 109 5.72 -27.79 -15.24
CA ILE A 109 4.33 -28.19 -15.02
C ILE A 109 3.88 -27.63 -13.68
N PHE A 110 2.92 -26.70 -13.74
CA PHE A 110 2.32 -26.06 -12.58
C PHE A 110 1.03 -26.78 -12.18
N PRO A 111 0.82 -27.11 -10.90
CA PRO A 111 -0.44 -27.69 -10.44
C PRO A 111 -1.55 -26.63 -10.39
N ASN A 112 -2.81 -27.06 -10.41
CA ASN A 112 -3.97 -26.15 -10.26
C ASN A 112 -3.91 -25.34 -8.95
N ASP A 113 -3.33 -25.93 -7.90
CA ASP A 113 -3.09 -25.31 -6.60
C ASP A 113 -2.28 -24.01 -6.71
N PHE A 114 -1.38 -23.89 -7.69
CA PHE A 114 -0.63 -22.65 -7.94
C PHE A 114 -1.55 -21.51 -8.40
N THR A 115 -2.56 -21.81 -9.24
CA THR A 115 -3.55 -20.82 -9.68
C THR A 115 -4.56 -20.50 -8.58
N LEU A 116 -4.99 -21.52 -7.83
CA LEU A 116 -5.87 -21.34 -6.66
C LEU A 116 -5.22 -20.47 -5.58
N MET A 117 -3.89 -20.54 -5.44
CA MET A 117 -3.15 -19.70 -4.52
C MET A 117 -3.28 -18.21 -4.85
N PHE A 118 -3.12 -17.80 -6.12
CA PHE A 118 -3.35 -16.41 -6.53
C PHE A 118 -4.78 -15.95 -6.21
N GLN A 119 -5.77 -16.76 -6.55
CA GLN A 119 -7.17 -16.43 -6.28
C GLN A 119 -7.47 -16.26 -4.79
N ASN A 120 -6.89 -17.12 -3.94
CA ASN A 120 -7.07 -17.03 -2.50
C ASN A 120 -6.33 -15.81 -1.92
N LEU A 121 -5.14 -15.49 -2.43
CA LEU A 121 -4.41 -14.29 -2.05
C LEU A 121 -5.21 -13.03 -2.41
N ASP A 122 -5.72 -12.93 -3.65
CA ASP A 122 -6.54 -11.80 -4.10
C ASP A 122 -7.76 -11.59 -3.19
N ILE A 123 -8.49 -12.67 -2.87
CA ILE A 123 -9.66 -12.62 -1.98
C ILE A 123 -9.27 -12.15 -0.57
N LEU A 124 -8.17 -12.68 -0.02
CA LEU A 124 -7.73 -12.29 1.33
C LEU A 124 -7.26 -10.84 1.37
N ILE A 125 -6.48 -10.39 0.38
CA ILE A 125 -5.99 -9.02 0.27
C ILE A 125 -7.16 -8.04 0.15
N GLU A 126 -8.16 -8.37 -0.69
CA GLU A 126 -9.38 -7.58 -0.82
C GLU A 126 -10.16 -7.49 0.51
N ASN A 127 -10.33 -8.62 1.21
CA ASN A 127 -11.03 -8.65 2.50
C ASN A 127 -10.27 -7.91 3.63
N LEU A 128 -8.94 -7.80 3.50
CA LEU A 128 -8.12 -6.97 4.37
C LEU A 128 -8.20 -5.48 3.99
N ASN A 129 -8.92 -5.15 2.90
CA ASN A 129 -9.05 -3.81 2.33
C ASN A 129 -7.70 -3.24 1.88
N TYR A 130 -6.92 -4.06 1.15
CA TYR A 130 -5.67 -3.70 0.48
C TYR A 130 -5.79 -3.89 -1.04
N GLU A 131 -4.93 -3.22 -1.79
CA GLU A 131 -4.75 -3.39 -3.23
C GLU A 131 -3.32 -3.81 -3.56
N ILE A 132 -3.17 -4.58 -4.64
CA ILE A 132 -1.87 -5.03 -5.16
C ILE A 132 -1.32 -3.97 -6.11
N LYS A 133 -0.18 -3.37 -5.77
CA LYS A 133 0.52 -2.41 -6.65
C LYS A 133 1.80 -3.03 -7.22
N LEU A 134 1.84 -3.22 -8.53
CA LEU A 134 3.03 -3.65 -9.27
C LEU A 134 3.89 -2.46 -9.69
N PHE A 135 5.15 -2.49 -9.29
CA PHE A 135 6.22 -1.61 -9.75
C PHE A 135 7.10 -2.39 -10.72
N GLY A 136 6.73 -2.35 -11.99
CA GLY A 136 7.34 -3.18 -13.03
C GLY A 136 8.82 -2.87 -13.26
N GLU A 137 9.21 -1.60 -13.20
CA GLU A 137 10.61 -1.19 -13.38
C GLU A 137 11.50 -1.65 -12.22
N GLU A 138 11.01 -1.57 -10.99
CA GLU A 138 11.73 -2.02 -9.80
C GLU A 138 11.61 -3.53 -9.54
N GLU A 139 10.79 -4.24 -10.33
CA GLU A 139 10.41 -5.64 -10.09
C GLU A 139 9.96 -5.88 -8.63
N LYS A 140 8.94 -5.16 -8.17
CA LYS A 140 8.35 -5.41 -6.85
C LYS A 140 6.85 -5.23 -6.83
N ILE A 141 6.21 -5.94 -5.91
CA ILE A 141 4.81 -5.78 -5.55
C ILE A 141 4.74 -5.26 -4.12
N ILE A 142 3.85 -4.31 -3.87
CA ILE A 142 3.55 -3.76 -2.54
C ILE A 142 2.04 -3.79 -2.34
N LEU A 143 1.59 -4.11 -1.13
CA LEU A 143 0.19 -4.08 -0.75
C LEU A 143 -0.16 -2.73 -0.12
N LEU A 144 -1.00 -1.95 -0.80
CA LEU A 144 -1.40 -0.61 -0.34
C LEU A 144 -2.78 -0.65 0.32
N PRO A 145 -3.00 -0.02 1.49
CA PRO A 145 -4.34 0.02 2.10
C PRO A 145 -5.32 0.82 1.25
N LYS A 146 -6.54 0.31 1.05
CA LYS A 146 -7.63 1.01 0.39
C LYS A 146 -8.28 2.01 1.35
N LYS A 147 -7.74 3.23 1.42
CA LYS A 147 -8.36 4.34 2.14
C LYS A 147 -9.06 5.27 1.14
N PRO A 148 -10.41 5.38 1.16
CA PRO A 148 -11.14 6.16 0.16
C PRO A 148 -10.65 7.61 0.03
N GLU A 149 -10.28 8.25 1.14
CA GLU A 149 -9.78 9.62 1.14
C GLU A 149 -8.40 9.71 0.47
N ALA A 150 -7.53 8.73 0.71
CA ALA A 150 -6.21 8.64 0.10
C ALA A 150 -6.31 8.34 -1.40
N ILE A 151 -7.19 7.41 -1.79
CA ILE A 151 -7.45 7.06 -3.19
C ILE A 151 -7.98 8.28 -3.95
N ALA A 152 -9.02 8.95 -3.41
CA ALA A 152 -9.63 10.11 -4.07
C ALA A 152 -8.62 11.25 -4.31
N VAL A 153 -7.73 11.51 -3.34
CA VAL A 153 -6.68 12.52 -3.52
C VAL A 153 -5.59 12.02 -4.47
N ALA A 154 -5.19 10.76 -4.39
CA ALA A 154 -4.19 10.16 -5.29
C ALA A 154 -4.64 10.21 -6.76
N GLU A 155 -5.92 9.98 -7.05
CA GLU A 155 -6.50 10.05 -8.42
C GLU A 155 -6.37 11.43 -9.07
N ILE A 156 -6.32 12.50 -8.28
CA ILE A 156 -6.19 13.88 -8.77
C ILE A 156 -4.78 14.46 -8.60
N SER A 157 -3.82 13.64 -8.18
CA SER A 157 -2.43 14.03 -7.94
C SER A 157 -1.50 13.61 -9.10
N SER A 158 -0.28 14.13 -9.11
CA SER A 158 0.80 13.56 -9.93
C SER A 158 1.10 12.10 -9.52
N GLU A 159 1.66 11.31 -10.43
CA GLU A 159 1.99 9.89 -10.17
C GLU A 159 2.90 9.72 -8.95
N GLU A 160 3.91 10.58 -8.82
CA GLU A 160 4.84 10.56 -7.68
C GLU A 160 4.14 10.85 -6.36
N THR A 161 3.27 11.87 -6.31
CA THR A 161 2.52 12.22 -5.10
C THR A 161 1.41 11.22 -4.79
N ALA A 162 0.73 10.69 -5.81
CA ALA A 162 -0.25 9.61 -5.66
C ALA A 162 0.40 8.40 -4.96
N LEU A 163 1.59 7.99 -5.41
CA LEU A 163 2.35 6.94 -4.76
C LEU A 163 2.68 7.29 -3.30
N ALA A 164 3.15 8.51 -3.03
CA ALA A 164 3.47 8.94 -1.68
C ALA A 164 2.24 8.94 -0.75
N ILE A 165 1.08 9.36 -1.25
CA ILE A 165 -0.20 9.34 -0.53
C ILE A 165 -0.58 7.92 -0.14
N LEU A 166 -0.52 6.97 -1.08
CA LEU A 166 -0.91 5.58 -0.84
C LEU A 166 0.09 4.86 0.07
N MET A 167 1.40 5.10 -0.12
CA MET A 167 2.45 4.52 0.71
C MET A 167 2.45 5.04 2.15
N TYR A 168 1.91 6.22 2.44
CA TYR A 168 1.93 6.79 3.78
C TYR A 168 1.32 5.86 4.85
N ASN A 169 0.24 5.17 4.48
CA ASN A 169 -0.46 4.24 5.37
C ASN A 169 0.04 2.79 5.25
N HIS A 170 1.06 2.55 4.45
CA HIS A 170 1.66 1.24 4.29
C HIS A 170 2.14 0.70 5.64
N HIS A 171 1.99 -0.61 5.88
CA HIS A 171 2.31 -1.21 7.18
C HIS A 171 3.78 -0.93 7.59
N SER A 172 4.71 -0.88 6.62
CA SER A 172 6.14 -0.65 6.90
C SER A 172 6.44 0.79 7.33
N MET A 173 5.47 1.70 7.21
CA MET A 173 5.58 3.07 7.69
C MET A 173 5.25 3.20 9.18
N LYS A 174 4.66 2.18 9.81
CA LYS A 174 4.35 2.20 11.24
C LYS A 174 5.64 2.28 12.06
N GLY A 175 5.75 3.30 12.91
CA GLY A 175 6.97 3.61 13.67
C GLY A 175 8.10 4.23 12.84
N ASN A 176 7.97 4.33 11.52
CA ASN A 176 9.00 4.92 10.66
C ASN A 176 8.79 6.44 10.51
N ILE A 177 9.11 7.19 11.57
CA ILE A 177 8.94 8.66 11.63
C ILE A 177 9.64 9.37 10.47
N THR A 178 10.87 8.93 10.13
CA THR A 178 11.65 9.54 9.05
C THR A 178 11.01 9.29 7.69
N GLY A 179 10.51 8.08 7.44
CA GLY A 179 9.77 7.72 6.23
C GLY A 179 8.48 8.52 6.09
N LYS A 180 7.64 8.52 7.13
CA LYS A 180 6.39 9.31 7.17
C LYS A 180 6.62 10.80 6.93
N ARG A 181 7.65 11.39 7.55
CA ARG A 181 8.03 12.79 7.31
C ARG A 181 8.37 13.07 5.86
N LYS A 182 9.17 12.20 5.22
CA LYS A 182 9.58 12.36 3.81
C LYS A 182 8.37 12.30 2.88
N LEU A 183 7.48 11.33 3.09
CA LEU A 183 6.25 11.21 2.31
C LEU A 183 5.35 12.44 2.51
N LEU A 184 5.11 12.86 3.75
CA LEU A 184 4.34 14.09 4.05
C LEU A 184 4.94 15.33 3.39
N TYR A 185 6.25 15.47 3.42
CA TYR A 185 6.93 16.58 2.77
C TYR A 185 6.67 16.57 1.26
N GLN A 186 6.87 15.43 0.60
CA GLN A 186 6.61 15.26 -0.83
C GLN A 186 5.17 15.62 -1.19
N ILE A 187 4.18 15.10 -0.46
CA ILE A 187 2.75 15.42 -0.67
C ILE A 187 2.51 16.92 -0.47
N SER A 188 3.13 17.52 0.54
CA SER A 188 2.94 18.95 0.86
C SER A 188 3.51 19.90 -0.20
N LEU A 189 4.51 19.47 -0.98
CA LEU A 189 5.11 20.28 -2.05
C LEU A 189 4.11 20.46 -3.19
N GLU A 190 3.44 19.40 -3.61
CA GLU A 190 2.44 19.47 -4.69
C GLU A 190 1.27 20.39 -4.32
N PHE A 191 0.79 20.28 -3.09
CA PHE A 191 -0.34 21.06 -2.61
C PHE A 191 0.04 22.40 -1.96
N GLU A 192 1.29 22.85 -2.06
CA GLU A 192 1.74 24.07 -1.38
C GLU A 192 0.94 25.31 -1.83
N THR A 193 0.69 25.43 -3.14
CA THR A 193 -0.09 26.55 -3.71
C THR A 193 -1.54 26.51 -3.22
N LEU A 194 -2.14 25.31 -3.19
CA LEU A 194 -3.49 25.09 -2.69
C LEU A 194 -3.60 25.50 -1.23
N LEU A 195 -2.63 25.10 -0.41
CA LEU A 195 -2.60 25.40 1.02
C LEU A 195 -2.44 26.91 1.30
N LYS A 196 -1.79 27.65 0.40
CA LYS A 196 -1.64 29.12 0.51
C LYS A 196 -2.87 29.91 0.05
N GLN A 197 -3.87 29.25 -0.52
CA GLN A 197 -5.09 29.88 -1.05
C GLN A 197 -6.34 29.29 -0.38
N PRO A 198 -6.51 29.47 0.94
CA PRO A 198 -7.63 28.90 1.68
C PRO A 198 -8.97 29.46 1.21
N HIS A 199 -9.98 28.60 1.16
CA HIS A 199 -11.36 29.04 0.96
C HIS A 199 -11.89 29.66 2.26
N LYS A 200 -12.55 30.84 2.18
CA LYS A 200 -13.02 31.62 3.33
C LYS A 200 -13.76 30.80 4.40
N ASN A 201 -14.64 29.89 3.98
CA ASN A 201 -15.46 29.08 4.90
C ASN A 201 -14.73 27.90 5.54
N TYR A 202 -13.52 27.58 5.08
CA TYR A 202 -12.74 26.42 5.52
C TYR A 202 -11.32 26.81 5.96
N ASN A 203 -11.07 28.10 6.17
CA ASN A 203 -9.74 28.66 6.41
C ASN A 203 -9.00 27.99 7.58
N ASP A 204 -9.72 27.65 8.66
CA ASP A 204 -9.18 27.01 9.86
C ASP A 204 -8.42 25.70 9.54
N PHE A 205 -8.95 24.86 8.64
CA PHE A 205 -8.30 23.62 8.25
C PHE A 205 -6.97 23.86 7.54
N PHE A 206 -6.93 24.83 6.63
CA PHE A 206 -5.75 25.17 5.84
C PHE A 206 -4.66 25.83 6.71
N GLU A 207 -5.05 26.76 7.58
CA GLU A 207 -4.13 27.43 8.51
C GLU A 207 -3.51 26.43 9.49
N LYS A 208 -4.32 25.54 10.09
CA LYS A 208 -3.81 24.50 10.98
C LYS A 208 -2.88 23.53 10.26
N THR A 209 -3.26 23.08 9.06
CA THR A 209 -2.41 22.19 8.25
C THR A 209 -1.06 22.84 7.93
N ASN A 210 -1.05 24.08 7.44
CA ASN A 210 0.18 24.82 7.20
C ASN A 210 1.01 25.05 8.47
N GLY A 211 0.35 25.40 9.57
CA GLY A 211 0.98 25.58 10.87
C GLY A 211 1.71 24.32 11.32
N LEU A 212 1.03 23.16 11.23
CA LEU A 212 1.61 21.87 11.61
C LEU A 212 2.74 21.44 10.67
N LEU A 213 2.60 21.62 9.35
CA LEU A 213 3.66 21.33 8.37
C LEU A 213 4.95 22.11 8.65
N ASN A 214 4.82 23.37 9.08
CA ASN A 214 5.96 24.22 9.41
C ASN A 214 6.54 23.89 10.79
N ASN A 215 5.67 23.69 11.78
CA ASN A 215 6.09 23.52 13.16
C ASN A 215 6.68 22.12 13.41
N LEU A 216 6.10 21.05 12.86
CA LEU A 216 6.55 19.66 13.05
C LEU A 216 7.76 19.25 12.19
N HIS A 217 8.50 20.23 11.66
CA HIS A 217 9.75 20.03 10.88
C HIS A 217 9.58 19.17 9.62
N ILE A 218 8.38 19.19 9.02
CA ILE A 218 8.09 18.44 7.80
C ILE A 218 8.74 19.13 6.59
N ARG A 219 8.53 20.46 6.42
CA ARG A 219 9.05 21.23 5.26
C ARG A 219 10.53 21.60 5.35
N HIS A 220 11.01 21.87 6.56
CA HIS A 220 12.40 22.19 6.82
C HIS A 220 12.85 21.34 8.00
N ASP A 221 13.91 20.56 7.80
CA ASP A 221 14.55 19.81 8.87
C ASP A 221 15.22 20.80 9.83
N ASN A 222 14.43 21.27 10.76
CA ASN A 222 14.74 22.40 11.62
C ASN A 222 15.30 21.91 12.97
N LYS A 223 15.48 20.59 13.14
CA LYS A 223 16.10 19.96 14.33
C LYS A 223 17.56 20.37 14.53
N THR A 224 18.26 20.80 13.49
CA THR A 224 19.73 21.00 13.51
C THR A 224 20.18 22.45 13.34
N LYS A 225 19.27 23.41 13.18
CA LYS A 225 19.66 24.83 13.07
C LYS A 225 19.81 25.45 14.46
N GLU A 226 21.03 25.84 14.83
CA GLU A 226 21.30 26.66 16.02
C GLU A 226 20.42 27.93 16.00
N GLY A 227 19.68 28.16 17.08
CA GLY A 227 18.78 29.32 17.24
C GLY A 227 17.29 29.05 17.01
N ASN A 228 16.88 27.81 16.73
CA ASN A 228 15.46 27.49 16.52
C ASN A 228 14.66 27.46 17.82
N LYS A 229 13.73 28.42 17.99
CA LYS A 229 12.82 28.56 19.14
C LYS A 229 11.53 27.73 18.99
N ASN A 230 11.58 26.57 18.33
CA ASN A 230 10.38 25.73 18.19
C ASN A 230 10.31 24.72 19.34
N ASN A 231 9.32 24.88 20.21
CA ASN A 231 9.05 24.06 21.41
C ASN A 231 8.76 22.56 21.15
N ILE A 232 8.89 22.06 19.93
CA ILE A 232 8.62 20.65 19.56
C ILE A 232 9.78 19.72 19.98
N ILE A 233 10.85 20.27 20.57
CA ILE A 233 12.06 19.54 20.96
C ILE A 233 11.79 18.40 21.97
N ASN A 234 10.64 18.33 22.63
CA ASN A 234 10.33 17.32 23.67
C ASN A 234 9.06 16.47 23.42
N ILE A 235 8.68 16.19 22.16
CA ILE A 235 7.58 15.25 21.86
C ILE A 235 8.16 13.85 21.62
N GLY A 236 7.59 12.81 22.25
CA GLY A 236 8.03 11.42 22.05
C GLY A 236 7.67 10.89 20.65
N ASP A 237 8.44 9.94 20.11
CA ASP A 237 8.28 9.45 18.74
C ASP A 237 6.86 8.96 18.42
N LYS A 238 6.21 8.27 19.37
CA LYS A 238 4.81 7.82 19.21
C LYS A 238 3.81 8.97 19.07
N GLU A 239 4.00 10.02 19.86
CA GLU A 239 3.13 11.21 19.81
C GLU A 239 3.40 12.03 18.54
N LEU A 240 4.67 12.12 18.13
CA LEU A 240 5.04 12.73 16.85
C LEU A 240 4.46 11.96 15.65
N GLU A 241 4.47 10.62 15.69
CA GLU A 241 3.83 9.80 14.66
C GLU A 241 2.34 10.08 14.56
N ASN A 242 1.64 10.11 15.70
CA ASN A 242 0.22 10.44 15.73
C ASN A 242 -0.05 11.83 15.15
N LEU A 243 0.78 12.83 15.48
CA LEU A 243 0.65 14.18 14.92
C LEU A 243 0.92 14.20 13.40
N TYR A 244 1.87 13.40 12.90
CA TYR A 244 2.07 13.23 11.46
C TYR A 244 0.83 12.62 10.80
N ASP A 245 0.21 11.63 11.43
CA ASP A 245 -1.01 11.01 10.92
C ASP A 245 -2.18 12.03 10.88
N GLU A 246 -2.31 12.89 11.89
CA GLU A 246 -3.29 13.99 11.87
C GLU A 246 -3.00 15.02 10.75
N VAL A 247 -1.73 15.40 10.55
CA VAL A 247 -1.34 16.29 9.45
C VAL A 247 -1.65 15.68 8.10
N TYR A 248 -1.37 14.38 7.93
CA TYR A 248 -1.70 13.66 6.70
C TYR A 248 -3.20 13.73 6.41
N GLN A 249 -4.05 13.42 7.40
CA GLN A 249 -5.50 13.47 7.22
C GLN A 249 -6.00 14.88 6.91
N LEU A 250 -5.52 15.89 7.63
CA LEU A 250 -5.90 17.29 7.38
C LEU A 250 -5.44 17.77 6.00
N LEU A 251 -4.26 17.36 5.55
CA LEU A 251 -3.73 17.68 4.23
C LEU A 251 -4.62 17.11 3.12
N LEU A 252 -4.94 15.81 3.18
CA LEU A 252 -5.86 15.18 2.22
C LEU A 252 -7.23 15.87 2.24
N PHE A 253 -7.74 16.19 3.43
CA PHE A 253 -9.02 16.87 3.57
C PHE A 253 -9.02 18.28 2.94
N CYS A 254 -7.94 19.06 3.08
CA CYS A 254 -7.82 20.36 2.41
C CYS A 254 -7.89 20.24 0.89
N VAL A 255 -7.28 19.19 0.32
CA VAL A 255 -7.34 18.92 -1.12
C VAL A 255 -8.77 18.56 -1.53
N LEU A 256 -9.42 17.65 -0.79
CA LEU A 256 -10.81 17.25 -1.04
C LEU A 256 -11.79 18.41 -0.91
N ILE A 257 -11.58 19.36 0.03
CA ILE A 257 -12.39 20.58 0.13
C ILE A 257 -12.34 21.34 -1.19
N ARG A 258 -11.13 21.57 -1.73
CA ARG A 258 -10.95 22.32 -2.97
C ARG A 258 -11.67 21.64 -4.13
N GLU A 259 -11.47 20.34 -4.27
CA GLU A 259 -12.08 19.56 -5.34
C GLU A 259 -13.61 19.54 -5.25
N ASN A 260 -14.16 19.38 -4.05
CA ASN A 260 -15.61 19.35 -3.85
C ASN A 260 -16.26 20.73 -4.01
N LEU A 261 -15.54 21.83 -3.77
CA LEU A 261 -16.02 23.17 -4.11
C LEU A 261 -16.18 23.35 -5.63
N ASP A 262 -15.24 22.83 -6.42
CA ASP A 262 -15.33 22.87 -7.88
C ASP A 262 -16.44 21.95 -8.41
N ARG A 263 -16.64 20.77 -7.79
CA ARG A 263 -17.80 19.91 -8.07
C ARG A 263 -19.12 20.61 -7.76
N LYS A 264 -19.23 21.25 -6.58
CA LYS A 264 -20.41 22.01 -6.16
C LYS A 264 -20.75 23.12 -7.15
N LYS A 265 -19.76 23.89 -7.59
CA LYS A 265 -19.94 24.98 -8.56
C LYS A 265 -20.54 24.46 -9.87
N ARG A 266 -19.96 23.40 -10.44
CA ARG A 266 -20.46 22.77 -11.69
C ARG A 266 -21.90 22.28 -11.57
N VAL A 267 -22.25 21.65 -10.43
CA VAL A 267 -23.62 21.19 -10.17
C VAL A 267 -24.58 22.37 -10.07
N SER A 268 -24.20 23.46 -9.40
CA SER A 268 -25.03 24.67 -9.31
C SER A 268 -25.29 25.29 -10.69
N GLU A 269 -24.25 25.44 -11.52
CA GLU A 269 -24.37 25.94 -12.90
C GLU A 269 -25.32 25.06 -13.73
N PHE A 270 -25.20 23.73 -13.60
CA PHE A 270 -26.10 22.80 -14.29
C PHE A 270 -27.56 22.93 -13.82
N LEU A 271 -27.81 23.02 -12.51
CA LEU A 271 -29.15 23.20 -11.96
C LEU A 271 -29.80 24.52 -12.39
N GLU A 272 -29.01 25.59 -12.53
CA GLU A 272 -29.48 26.87 -13.08
C GLU A 272 -29.90 26.73 -14.54
N SER A 273 -29.09 26.05 -15.36
CA SER A 273 -29.40 25.82 -16.78
C SER A 273 -30.71 25.03 -17.00
N ILE A 274 -31.05 24.09 -16.10
CA ILE A 274 -32.32 23.35 -16.17
C ILE A 274 -33.50 24.29 -15.94
N LYS A 275 -33.41 25.17 -14.94
CA LYS A 275 -34.49 26.11 -14.62
C LYS A 275 -34.72 27.11 -15.75
N GLU A 276 -33.65 27.60 -16.37
CA GLU A 276 -33.73 28.52 -17.51
C GLU A 276 -34.37 27.88 -18.75
N ASN A 277 -34.17 26.58 -18.96
CA ASN A 277 -34.80 25.84 -20.06
C ASN A 277 -36.27 25.51 -19.78
N GLN A 278 -36.66 25.24 -18.52
CA GLN A 278 -38.06 25.02 -18.14
C GLN A 278 -38.92 26.30 -18.18
N CYS A 279 -38.33 27.50 -18.12
CA CYS A 279 -39.06 28.76 -18.28
C CYS A 279 -39.24 29.21 -19.74
N LYS A 280 -38.72 28.45 -20.71
CA LYS A 280 -38.80 28.75 -22.15
C LYS A 280 -39.82 27.90 -22.90
N ASP A 281 -40.47 26.96 -22.22
CA ASP A 281 -41.62 26.16 -22.68
C ASP A 281 -42.91 26.60 -21.97
#